data_AF-A0A1F8BBS3-F1
#
_entry.id   AF-A0A1F8BBS3-F1
#
_cell.length_a   1.000
_cell.length_b   1.000
_cell.length_c   1.000
_cell.angle_alpha   90.00
_cell.angle_beta   90.00
_cell.angle_gamma   90.00
#
_symmetry.space_group_name_H-M   'P 1'
#
loop_
_entity.id
_entity.type
_entity.pdbx_description
1 polymer ?
#
loop_
_entity_poly.entity_id
_entity_poly.type
_entity_poly.pdbx_seq_one_letter_code
_entity_poly.pdbx_strand_id
1 'polypeptide(L)'
;MEAKRLNFITVRRFMRDSNLTPLAKCILFDLILYAGVFGEPYPSQIKLAGDQGCSDRQVRRALIELSEKGWITSWKRRGYSMSNKYSVIEDMYVRNEESIRTSTSSHSGHTVPVQIGHPRPPKVSHEESQLSSSHIQQLFERTSKTKATIPDRRRLNELCGEYTEAWVEDAINVAANRNLPYLKVGLISEILEDWRKDGKPEPKPIFQPCGKNGCENGNIFHPERYTYSICECREQFDKELKEWKEKWGESQ
;
A
#
# COMPACT_ATOMS: atom_id res chain seq x y z
N MET A 1 -47.24 3.43 -7.01
CA MET A 1 -47.22 4.31 -5.82
C MET A 1 -45.81 4.83 -5.67
N GLU A 2 -45.65 6.15 -5.52
CA GLU A 2 -44.35 6.79 -5.34
C GLU A 2 -43.74 6.32 -4.02
N ALA A 3 -42.60 5.62 -4.08
CA ALA A 3 -41.89 5.18 -2.88
C ALA A 3 -41.32 6.41 -2.15
N LYS A 4 -42.07 6.93 -1.18
CA LYS A 4 -41.59 8.00 -0.30
C LYS A 4 -40.46 7.43 0.58
N ARG A 5 -39.22 7.79 0.26
CA ARG A 5 -38.02 7.35 0.99
C ARG A 5 -37.98 7.82 2.44
N LEU A 6 -38.68 8.91 2.77
CA LEU A 6 -38.69 9.50 4.11
C LEU A 6 -40.10 9.55 4.70
N ASN A 7 -40.22 9.11 5.95
CA ASN A 7 -41.43 9.33 6.74
C ASN A 7 -41.38 10.72 7.39
N PHE A 8 -42.08 11.69 6.80
CA PHE A 8 -42.09 13.08 7.27
C PHE A 8 -42.61 13.26 8.70
N ILE A 9 -43.49 12.37 9.20
CA ILE A 9 -43.98 12.43 10.58
C ILE A 9 -42.84 12.11 11.54
N THR A 10 -42.11 11.02 11.29
CA THR A 10 -40.94 10.60 12.06
C THR A 10 -39.83 11.64 11.99
N VAL A 11 -39.54 12.15 10.79
CA VAL A 11 -38.57 13.22 10.55
C VAL A 11 -38.92 14.48 11.34
N ARG A 12 -40.19 14.91 11.34
CA ARG A 12 -40.63 16.09 12.08
C ARG A 12 -40.44 15.90 13.58
N ARG A 13 -40.75 14.71 14.11
CA ARG A 13 -40.52 14.36 15.52
C ARG A 13 -39.04 14.43 15.87
N PHE A 14 -38.19 13.80 15.05
CA PHE A 14 -36.73 13.82 15.19
C PHE A 14 -36.15 15.24 15.20
N MET A 15 -36.51 16.05 14.19
CA MET A 15 -35.98 17.42 14.06
C MET A 15 -36.40 18.33 15.21
N ARG A 16 -37.55 18.08 15.82
CA ARG A 16 -38.07 18.85 16.97
C ARG A 16 -37.65 18.31 18.33
N ASP A 17 -36.96 17.18 18.39
CA ASP A 17 -36.46 16.65 19.66
C ASP A 17 -35.41 17.60 20.25
N SER A 18 -35.70 18.17 21.42
CA SER A 18 -34.79 19.08 22.13
C SER A 18 -33.65 18.34 22.84
N ASN A 19 -33.76 17.03 22.99
CA ASN A 19 -32.72 16.19 23.60
C ASN A 19 -31.62 15.78 22.62
N LEU A 20 -31.72 16.24 21.37
CA LEU A 20 -30.74 15.99 20.33
C LEU A 20 -29.97 17.26 19.97
N THR A 21 -28.65 17.16 19.95
CA THR A 21 -27.78 18.21 19.47
C THR A 21 -28.05 18.50 17.99
N PRO A 22 -27.90 19.76 17.54
CA PRO A 22 -28.03 20.09 16.11
C PRO A 22 -27.11 19.25 15.23
N LEU A 23 -25.89 18.96 15.69
CA LEU A 23 -24.94 18.12 14.97
C LEU A 23 -25.44 16.68 14.82
N ALA A 24 -26.00 16.08 15.88
CA ALA A 24 -26.62 14.74 15.78
C ALA A 24 -27.73 14.71 14.73
N LYS A 25 -28.53 15.78 14.64
CA LYS A 25 -29.56 15.90 13.60
C LYS A 25 -28.96 15.90 12.21
N CYS A 26 -27.95 16.73 11.96
CA CYS A 26 -27.27 16.79 10.66
C CYS A 26 -26.61 15.45 10.29
N ILE A 27 -25.90 14.82 11.23
CA ILE A 27 -25.23 13.52 11.00
C ILE A 27 -26.23 12.43 10.62
N LEU A 28 -27.41 12.38 11.25
CA LEU A 28 -28.40 11.37 10.87
C LEU A 28 -28.91 11.57 9.43
N PHE A 29 -29.12 12.82 9.01
CA PHE A 29 -29.52 13.12 7.63
C PHE A 29 -28.43 12.75 6.63
N ASP A 30 -27.16 13.05 6.93
CA ASP A 30 -26.05 12.58 6.10
C ASP A 30 -26.06 11.06 5.96
N LEU A 31 -26.22 10.33 7.07
CA LEU A 31 -26.32 8.87 7.03
C LEU A 31 -27.47 8.39 6.14
N ILE A 32 -28.65 9.01 6.22
CA ILE A 32 -29.79 8.68 5.35
C ILE A 32 -29.44 8.97 3.88
N LEU A 33 -28.80 10.10 3.58
CA LEU A 33 -28.37 10.44 2.22
C LEU A 33 -27.32 9.44 1.67
N TYR A 34 -26.43 8.95 2.55
CA TYR A 34 -25.45 7.91 2.22
C TYR A 34 -26.06 6.51 2.09
N ALA A 35 -27.24 6.24 2.67
CA ALA A 35 -27.80 4.90 2.80
C ALA A 35 -28.18 4.25 1.45
N GLY A 36 -28.20 5.02 0.37
CA GLY A 36 -28.42 4.54 -0.99
C GLY A 36 -29.68 3.68 -1.12
N VAL A 37 -29.70 2.79 -2.11
CA VAL A 37 -30.86 1.91 -2.37
C VAL A 37 -31.04 0.85 -1.27
N PHE A 38 -29.94 0.39 -0.66
CA PHE A 38 -29.93 -0.74 0.28
C PHE A 38 -30.25 -0.35 1.73
N GLY A 39 -30.36 0.95 2.03
CA GLY A 39 -30.67 1.45 3.36
C GLY A 39 -29.54 1.31 4.37
N GLU A 40 -28.31 1.04 3.90
CA GLU A 40 -27.14 0.87 4.75
C GLU A 40 -26.05 1.85 4.32
N PRO A 41 -25.77 2.90 5.12
CA PRO A 41 -24.70 3.84 4.81
C PRO A 41 -23.33 3.34 5.28
N TYR A 42 -22.31 3.66 4.47
CA TYR A 42 -20.91 3.29 4.71
C TYR A 42 -19.91 4.46 4.78
N PRO A 43 -20.25 5.67 5.26
CA PRO A 43 -19.26 6.75 5.33
C PRO A 43 -18.24 6.50 6.46
N SER A 44 -17.01 6.97 6.28
CA SER A 44 -16.04 7.03 7.39
C SER A 44 -16.40 8.20 8.33
N GLN A 45 -15.95 8.14 9.58
CA GLN A 45 -16.14 9.26 10.51
C GLN A 45 -15.42 10.53 10.04
N ILE A 46 -14.24 10.36 9.44
CA ILE A 46 -13.46 11.44 8.84
C ILE A 46 -14.28 12.10 7.72
N LYS A 47 -14.99 11.30 6.91
CA LYS A 47 -15.83 11.82 5.83
C LYS A 47 -17.02 12.63 6.39
N LEU A 48 -17.74 12.07 7.36
CA LEU A 48 -18.82 12.78 8.05
C LEU A 48 -18.33 14.08 8.72
N ALA A 49 -17.14 14.03 9.33
CA ALA A 49 -16.53 15.19 9.97
C ALA A 49 -16.21 16.29 8.95
N GLY A 50 -15.66 15.91 7.79
CA GLY A 50 -15.40 16.80 6.68
C GLY A 50 -16.67 17.43 6.10
N ASP A 51 -17.73 16.64 5.91
CA ASP A 51 -19.00 17.13 5.35
C ASP A 51 -19.70 18.11 6.30
N GLN A 52 -19.56 17.92 7.62
CA GLN A 52 -20.15 18.78 8.66
C GLN A 52 -19.21 19.89 9.14
N GLY A 53 -17.98 19.97 8.64
CA GLY A 53 -16.99 20.96 9.09
C GLY A 53 -16.63 20.86 10.58
N CYS A 54 -16.59 19.65 11.14
CA CYS A 54 -16.32 19.40 12.55
C CYS A 54 -15.20 18.37 12.76
N SER A 55 -14.85 18.09 14.02
CA SER A 55 -13.83 17.07 14.34
C SER A 55 -14.44 15.67 14.42
N ASP A 56 -13.64 14.64 14.12
CA ASP A 56 -13.99 13.23 14.33
C ASP A 56 -14.52 12.96 15.74
N ARG A 57 -13.99 13.66 16.76
CA ARG A 57 -14.43 13.52 18.15
C ARG A 57 -15.88 14.00 18.33
N GLN A 58 -16.27 15.09 17.67
CA GLN A 58 -17.65 15.59 17.70
C GLN A 58 -18.59 14.63 16.96
N VAL A 59 -18.18 14.11 15.80
CA VAL A 59 -18.94 13.08 15.08
C VAL A 59 -19.17 11.85 15.94
N ARG A 60 -18.14 11.34 16.63
CA ARG A 60 -18.29 10.19 17.54
C ARG A 60 -19.29 10.47 18.65
N ARG A 61 -19.25 11.66 19.26
CA ARG A 61 -20.21 12.05 20.31
C ARG A 61 -21.65 12.08 19.76
N ALA A 62 -21.84 12.67 18.59
CA ALA A 62 -23.15 12.71 17.93
C ALA A 62 -23.66 11.31 17.57
N LEU A 63 -22.80 10.41 17.10
CA LEU A 63 -23.16 9.02 16.80
C LEU A 63 -23.53 8.23 18.06
N ILE A 64 -22.82 8.43 19.17
CA ILE A 64 -23.16 7.85 20.47
C ILE A 64 -24.54 8.34 20.92
N GLU A 65 -24.77 9.65 20.87
CA GLU A 65 -26.03 10.28 21.22
C GLU A 65 -27.21 9.72 20.39
N LEU A 66 -27.04 9.60 19.08
CA LEU A 66 -28.04 9.00 18.20
C LEU A 66 -28.30 7.52 18.52
N SER A 67 -27.26 6.77 18.90
CA SER A 67 -27.38 5.36 19.29
C SER A 67 -28.11 5.21 20.63
N GLU A 68 -27.79 6.04 21.62
CA GLU A 68 -28.42 6.03 22.94
C GLU A 68 -29.90 6.39 22.86
N LYS A 69 -30.28 7.28 21.92
CA LYS A 69 -31.67 7.67 21.65
C LYS A 69 -32.40 6.73 20.70
N GLY A 70 -31.76 5.67 20.21
CA GLY A 70 -32.37 4.65 19.35
C GLY A 70 -32.60 5.06 17.89
N TRP A 71 -31.99 6.17 17.43
CA TRP A 71 -32.08 6.61 16.04
C TRP A 71 -31.14 5.83 15.11
N ILE A 72 -30.02 5.34 15.66
CA ILE A 72 -29.11 4.39 15.02
C ILE A 72 -29.20 3.06 15.77
N THR A 73 -29.59 1.99 15.07
CA THR A 73 -29.76 0.65 15.65
C THR A 73 -28.46 -0.13 15.68
N SER A 74 -27.54 0.13 14.75
CA SER A 74 -26.23 -0.51 14.75
C SER A 74 -25.13 0.43 14.25
N TRP A 75 -23.99 0.38 14.92
CA TRP A 75 -22.76 1.05 14.51
C TRP A 75 -21.62 0.04 14.63
N LYS A 76 -21.23 -0.56 13.49
CA LYS A 76 -20.20 -1.61 13.45
C LYS A 76 -18.96 -1.10 12.72
N ARG A 77 -17.81 -1.19 13.38
CA ARG A 77 -16.49 -1.02 12.75
C ARG A 77 -16.12 -2.32 12.06
N ARG A 78 -15.84 -2.30 10.75
CA ARG A 78 -15.57 -3.51 9.96
C ARG A 78 -14.09 -3.95 9.90
N GLY A 79 -13.20 -3.25 10.60
CA GLY A 79 -11.78 -3.58 10.67
C GLY A 79 -10.88 -2.47 10.13
N TYR A 80 -9.57 -2.71 10.17
CA TYR A 80 -8.56 -1.79 9.63
C TYR A 80 -8.76 -1.61 8.12
N SER A 81 -8.79 -0.37 7.64
CA SER A 81 -9.05 -0.02 6.23
C SER A 81 -10.44 -0.34 5.66
N MET A 82 -11.43 -0.70 6.49
CA MET A 82 -12.81 -0.88 6.02
C MET A 82 -13.73 0.24 6.51
N SER A 83 -14.65 0.66 5.65
CA SER A 83 -15.69 1.63 6.02
C SER A 83 -16.60 1.09 7.13
N ASN A 84 -16.98 1.98 8.04
CA ASN A 84 -17.98 1.70 9.07
C ASN A 84 -19.32 1.36 8.42
N LYS A 85 -20.11 0.51 9.07
CA LYS A 85 -21.48 0.22 8.69
C LYS A 85 -22.42 0.76 9.75
N TYR A 86 -23.43 1.51 9.32
CA TYR A 86 -24.48 2.01 10.20
C TYR A 86 -25.85 1.45 9.80
N SER A 87 -26.76 1.39 10.77
CA SER A 87 -28.16 1.04 10.54
C SER A 87 -29.03 2.11 11.18
N VAL A 88 -29.87 2.76 10.37
CA VAL A 88 -30.82 3.79 10.80
C VAL A 88 -32.17 3.14 11.07
N ILE A 89 -32.99 3.75 11.94
CA ILE A 89 -34.36 3.28 12.20
C ILE A 89 -35.21 3.24 10.92
N GLU A 90 -35.88 2.10 10.68
CA GLU A 90 -36.68 1.87 9.48
C GLU A 90 -37.91 2.79 9.40
N ASP A 91 -38.46 3.18 10.56
CA ASP A 91 -39.59 4.12 10.65
C ASP A 91 -39.31 5.50 10.03
N MET A 92 -38.05 5.88 9.89
CA MET A 92 -37.63 7.17 9.33
C MET A 92 -37.30 7.07 7.85
N TYR A 93 -36.72 5.95 7.42
CA TYR A 93 -36.27 5.72 6.05
C TYR A 93 -36.83 4.41 5.49
N VAL A 94 -37.72 4.54 4.51
CA VAL A 94 -38.32 3.38 3.82
C VAL A 94 -37.32 2.89 2.77
N ARG A 95 -36.79 1.67 2.95
CA ARG A 95 -35.94 1.00 1.96
C ARG A 95 -36.72 0.83 0.67
N ASN A 96 -36.07 1.03 -0.48
CA ASN A 96 -36.70 0.71 -1.75
C ASN A 96 -36.99 -0.80 -1.79
N GLU A 97 -38.19 -1.18 -2.25
CA GLU A 97 -38.56 -2.58 -2.42
C GLU A 97 -37.60 -3.29 -3.37
N GLU A 98 -37.45 -4.60 -3.15
CA GLU A 98 -36.58 -5.49 -3.91
C GLU A 98 -36.88 -5.51 -5.42
N SER A 99 -38.11 -5.16 -5.79
CA SER A 99 -38.61 -5.04 -7.17
C SER A 99 -38.05 -3.82 -7.93
N ILE A 100 -37.48 -2.83 -7.25
CA ILE A 100 -36.93 -1.58 -7.82
C ILE A 100 -35.40 -1.67 -8.04
N ARG A 101 -34.82 -2.87 -7.85
CA ARG A 101 -33.36 -3.17 -7.95
C ARG A 101 -32.69 -2.80 -9.27
N THR A 102 -33.45 -2.69 -10.36
CA THR A 102 -32.93 -2.32 -11.69
C THR A 102 -32.73 -0.82 -11.87
N SER A 103 -33.17 0.00 -10.92
CA SER A 103 -32.85 1.42 -10.88
C SER A 103 -31.40 1.53 -10.39
N THR A 104 -30.44 1.41 -11.30
CA THR A 104 -29.05 1.81 -11.05
C THR A 104 -29.07 3.11 -10.27
N SER A 105 -28.45 3.11 -9.09
CA SER A 105 -28.18 4.34 -8.35
C SER A 105 -27.58 5.31 -9.35
N SER A 106 -28.36 6.30 -9.76
CA SER A 106 -27.89 7.28 -10.71
C SER A 106 -26.64 7.87 -10.07
N HIS A 107 -25.48 7.71 -10.70
CA HIS A 107 -24.25 8.38 -10.28
C HIS A 107 -24.44 9.91 -10.13
N SER A 108 -25.58 10.44 -10.59
CA SER A 108 -26.13 11.76 -10.32
C SER A 108 -26.91 11.89 -9.01
N GLY A 109 -26.45 11.29 -7.91
CA GLY A 109 -26.74 11.90 -6.60
C GLY A 109 -26.15 13.31 -6.66
N HIS A 110 -26.99 14.34 -6.57
CA HIS A 110 -26.62 15.74 -6.79
C HIS A 110 -25.23 16.08 -6.24
N THR A 111 -24.41 16.69 -7.10
CA THR A 111 -23.12 17.32 -6.83
C THR A 111 -23.26 18.50 -5.86
N VAL A 112 -23.58 18.25 -4.60
CA VAL A 112 -23.35 19.17 -3.47
C VAL A 112 -23.26 18.32 -2.19
N PRO A 113 -22.18 18.40 -1.39
CA PRO A 113 -21.73 19.62 -0.77
C PRO A 113 -20.72 20.34 -1.65
N VAL A 114 -20.85 21.66 -1.69
CA VAL A 114 -19.87 22.55 -2.30
C VAL A 114 -18.56 22.24 -1.60
N GLN A 115 -17.67 21.50 -2.27
CA GLN A 115 -16.25 21.63 -2.00
C GLN A 115 -15.90 23.08 -2.39
N ILE A 116 -16.19 24.03 -1.49
CA ILE A 116 -15.45 25.28 -1.47
C ILE A 116 -14.07 24.80 -1.09
N GLY A 117 -13.25 24.54 -2.11
CA GLY A 117 -11.84 24.28 -1.93
C GLY A 117 -11.35 25.34 -0.97
N HIS A 118 -10.87 24.92 0.19
CA HIS A 118 -10.28 25.87 1.11
C HIS A 118 -9.21 26.64 0.30
N PRO A 119 -9.19 27.98 0.31
CA PRO A 119 -8.05 28.76 -0.17
C PRO A 119 -6.88 28.65 0.83
N ARG A 120 -6.78 27.52 1.53
CA ARG A 120 -5.54 27.17 2.19
C ARG A 120 -4.66 26.67 1.05
N PRO A 121 -3.49 27.30 0.80
CA PRO A 121 -2.53 26.72 -0.11
C PRO A 121 -2.38 25.25 0.31
N PRO A 122 -2.33 24.30 -0.67
CA PRO A 122 -2.17 22.89 -0.37
C PRO A 122 -1.11 22.82 0.70
N LYS A 123 -1.52 22.36 1.89
CA LYS A 123 -0.68 22.25 3.07
C LYS A 123 0.62 21.73 2.52
N VAL A 124 1.66 22.59 2.49
CA VAL A 124 2.89 22.33 1.73
C VAL A 124 3.32 20.96 2.22
N SER A 125 2.94 19.94 1.46
CA SER A 125 3.44 18.60 1.59
C SER A 125 4.83 18.90 1.17
N HIS A 126 5.73 19.10 2.14
CA HIS A 126 7.14 19.32 1.91
C HIS A 126 7.47 18.45 0.71
N GLU A 127 7.82 19.08 -0.42
CA GLU A 127 8.01 18.35 -1.67
C GLU A 127 9.10 17.28 -1.48
N GLU A 128 9.97 17.48 -0.48
CA GLU A 128 10.89 16.49 0.10
C GLU A 128 10.23 15.16 0.55
N SER A 129 8.95 15.15 0.91
CA SER A 129 8.19 13.97 1.35
C SER A 129 7.55 13.19 0.19
N GLN A 130 7.40 13.78 -1.01
CA GLN A 130 6.74 13.12 -2.15
C GLN A 130 7.64 12.95 -3.38
N LEU A 131 8.82 13.58 -3.41
CA LEU A 131 9.73 13.51 -4.57
C LEU A 131 10.91 12.54 -4.45
N SER A 132 11.10 11.82 -3.35
CA SER A 132 12.15 10.78 -3.34
C SER A 132 11.92 9.68 -2.31
N SER A 133 10.95 8.79 -2.53
CA SER A 133 11.28 7.40 -2.21
C SER A 133 12.34 7.00 -3.23
N SER A 134 13.61 7.29 -2.91
CA SER A 134 14.74 6.99 -3.79
C SER A 134 14.62 5.55 -4.25
N HIS A 135 15.01 5.26 -5.48
CA HIS A 135 14.97 3.90 -6.04
C HIS A 135 15.47 2.85 -5.02
N ILE A 136 16.52 3.21 -4.27
CA ILE A 136 17.10 2.46 -3.15
C ILE A 136 16.12 2.18 -2.00
N GLN A 137 15.32 3.14 -1.56
CA GLN A 137 14.30 2.91 -0.52
C GLN A 137 13.23 1.93 -0.99
N GLN A 138 12.77 2.06 -2.25
CA GLN A 138 11.78 1.13 -2.81
C GLN A 138 12.37 -0.28 -2.96
N LEU A 139 13.61 -0.38 -3.40
CA LEU A 139 14.35 -1.63 -3.50
C LEU A 139 14.51 -2.30 -2.13
N PHE A 140 14.88 -1.54 -1.11
CA PHE A 140 14.99 -2.01 0.27
C PHE A 140 13.65 -2.55 0.78
N GLU A 141 12.56 -1.78 0.67
CA GLU A 141 11.24 -2.22 1.15
C GLU A 141 10.72 -3.46 0.41
N ARG A 142 11.02 -3.58 -0.89
CA ARG A 142 10.69 -4.75 -1.71
C ARG A 142 11.46 -6.00 -1.29
N THR A 143 12.75 -5.87 -1.03
CA THR A 143 13.63 -6.98 -0.65
C THR A 143 13.43 -7.41 0.80
N SER A 144 13.25 -6.46 1.72
CA SER A 144 13.02 -6.72 3.15
C SER A 144 11.62 -7.25 3.46
N LYS A 145 10.66 -7.07 2.54
CA LYS A 145 9.21 -7.31 2.74
C LYS A 145 8.63 -6.52 3.93
N THR A 146 9.30 -5.46 4.36
CA THR A 146 8.89 -4.59 5.46
C THR A 146 9.01 -3.13 5.05
N LYS A 147 8.16 -2.26 5.62
CA LYS A 147 8.29 -0.82 5.40
C LYS A 147 9.52 -0.31 6.13
N ALA A 148 10.33 0.51 5.45
CA ALA A 148 11.51 1.11 6.04
C ALA A 148 11.09 2.09 7.13
N THR A 149 11.67 1.95 8.32
CA THR A 149 11.42 2.89 9.42
C THR A 149 12.06 4.25 9.11
N ILE A 150 11.70 5.29 9.87
CA ILE A 150 12.31 6.63 9.70
C ILE A 150 13.85 6.57 9.87
N PRO A 151 14.40 5.87 10.89
CA PRO A 151 15.84 5.64 10.99
C PRO A 151 16.45 4.94 9.77
N ASP A 152 15.80 3.89 9.24
CA ASP A 152 16.29 3.16 8.07
C ASP A 152 16.39 4.07 6.84
N ARG A 153 15.35 4.88 6.59
CA ARG A 153 15.31 5.82 5.47
C ARG A 153 16.41 6.87 5.57
N ARG A 154 16.63 7.43 6.77
CA ARG A 154 17.71 8.38 7.01
C ARG A 154 19.07 7.75 6.71
N ARG A 155 19.31 6.54 7.22
CA ARG A 155 20.59 5.85 7.02
C ARG A 155 20.82 5.46 5.56
N LEU A 156 19.79 5.01 4.84
CA LEU A 156 19.90 4.73 3.39
C LEU A 156 20.25 5.98 2.59
N ASN A 157 19.69 7.14 2.95
CA ASN A 157 20.03 8.40 2.30
C ASN A 157 21.48 8.84 2.59
N GLU A 158 21.95 8.65 3.82
CA GLU A 158 23.37 8.88 4.19
C GLU A 158 24.30 7.99 3.35
N LEU A 159 23.99 6.70 3.21
CA LEU A 159 24.76 5.77 2.40
C LEU A 159 24.77 6.17 0.91
N CYS A 160 23.67 6.70 0.37
CA CYS A 160 23.63 7.22 -1.01
C CYS A 160 24.45 8.52 -1.18
N GLY A 161 24.74 9.24 -0.10
CA GLY A 161 25.67 10.37 -0.11
C GLY A 161 27.14 9.95 -0.01
N GLU A 162 27.42 8.83 0.67
CA GLU A 162 28.76 8.28 0.87
C GLU A 162 29.22 7.38 -0.30
N TYR A 163 28.29 6.67 -0.94
CA TYR A 163 28.54 5.66 -1.96
C TYR A 163 27.68 5.91 -3.20
N THR A 164 28.14 5.43 -4.37
CA THR A 164 27.32 5.48 -5.60
C THR A 164 26.06 4.63 -5.43
N GLU A 165 24.94 5.05 -6.03
CA GLU A 165 23.66 4.32 -5.93
C GLU A 165 23.78 2.84 -6.34
N ALA A 166 24.54 2.54 -7.39
CA ALA A 166 24.78 1.16 -7.85
C ALA A 166 25.50 0.27 -6.81
N TRP A 167 26.35 0.85 -5.95
CA TRP A 167 26.95 0.11 -4.84
C TRP A 167 25.93 -0.19 -3.76
N VAL A 168 25.09 0.77 -3.43
CA VAL A 168 24.05 0.59 -2.41
C VAL A 168 23.01 -0.43 -2.86
N GLU A 169 22.61 -0.39 -4.13
CA GLU A 169 21.70 -1.38 -4.75
C GLU A 169 22.28 -2.79 -4.67
N ASP A 170 23.53 -2.98 -5.10
CA ASP A 170 24.15 -4.30 -5.06
C ASP A 170 24.35 -4.80 -3.62
N ALA A 171 24.67 -3.91 -2.68
CA ALA A 171 24.79 -4.26 -1.27
C ALA A 171 23.44 -4.71 -0.68
N ILE A 172 22.32 -4.09 -1.08
CA ILE A 172 20.96 -4.54 -0.72
C ILE A 172 20.72 -5.96 -1.25
N ASN A 173 21.05 -6.21 -2.51
CA ASN A 173 20.85 -7.52 -3.14
C ASN A 173 21.72 -8.61 -2.46
N VAL A 174 22.98 -8.31 -2.15
CA VAL A 174 23.87 -9.22 -1.42
C VAL A 174 23.35 -9.50 -0.01
N ALA A 175 22.92 -8.46 0.70
CA ALA A 175 22.34 -8.60 2.04
C ALA A 175 21.05 -9.44 2.04
N ALA A 176 20.20 -9.30 1.01
CA ALA A 176 19.00 -10.11 0.84
C ALA A 176 19.33 -11.60 0.60
N ASN A 177 20.40 -11.89 -0.14
CA ASN A 177 20.85 -13.26 -0.43
C ASN A 177 21.46 -13.97 0.79
N ARG A 178 21.86 -13.25 1.85
CA ARG A 178 22.36 -13.86 3.11
C ARG A 178 21.27 -14.56 3.93
N ASN A 179 20.03 -14.65 3.42
CA ASN A 179 18.91 -15.44 3.94
C ASN A 179 18.56 -15.17 5.41
N LEU A 180 18.75 -13.91 5.84
CA LEU A 180 18.36 -13.47 7.17
C LEU A 180 16.84 -13.26 7.25
N PRO A 181 16.21 -13.53 8.40
CA PRO A 181 14.76 -13.38 8.55
C PRO A 181 14.28 -11.93 8.33
N TYR A 182 15.17 -10.94 8.52
CA TYR A 182 14.90 -9.53 8.27
C TYR A 182 16.15 -8.82 7.77
N LEU A 183 16.04 -8.12 6.64
CA LEU A 183 17.08 -7.26 6.11
C LEU A 183 17.22 -6.01 7.01
N LYS A 184 18.43 -5.75 7.52
CA LYS A 184 18.74 -4.56 8.33
C LYS A 184 19.68 -3.63 7.59
N VAL A 185 19.47 -2.32 7.70
CA VAL A 185 20.35 -1.31 7.06
C VAL A 185 21.78 -1.36 7.60
N GLY A 186 21.97 -1.82 8.85
CA GLY A 186 23.31 -2.05 9.41
C GLY A 186 24.14 -3.03 8.58
N LEU A 187 23.54 -4.13 8.11
CA LEU A 187 24.23 -5.12 7.28
C LEU A 187 24.65 -4.54 5.91
N ILE A 188 23.82 -3.65 5.35
CA ILE A 188 24.15 -2.96 4.10
C ILE A 188 25.38 -2.05 4.32
N SER A 189 25.45 -1.38 5.48
CA SER A 189 26.61 -0.55 5.83
C SER A 189 27.89 -1.39 5.96
N GLU A 190 27.82 -2.54 6.65
CA GLU A 190 28.94 -3.48 6.80
C GLU A 190 29.46 -3.95 5.43
N ILE A 191 28.57 -4.37 4.53
CA ILE A 191 28.95 -4.80 3.16
C ILE A 191 29.65 -3.69 2.39
N LEU A 192 29.15 -2.46 2.48
CA LEU A 192 29.74 -1.31 1.78
C LEU A 192 31.11 -0.93 2.35
N GLU A 193 31.30 -1.04 3.67
CA GLU A 193 32.59 -0.82 4.32
C GLU A 193 33.63 -1.88 3.92
N ASP A 194 33.22 -3.14 3.82
CA ASP A 194 34.06 -4.23 3.33
C ASP A 194 34.48 -3.96 1.88
N TRP A 195 33.52 -3.60 1.00
CA TRP A 195 33.82 -3.25 -0.39
C TRP A 195 34.70 -2.02 -0.54
N ARG A 196 34.63 -1.09 0.41
CA ARG A 196 35.51 0.09 0.42
C ARG A 196 36.96 -0.27 0.75
N LYS A 197 37.18 -1.27 1.61
CA LYS A 197 38.52 -1.73 2.01
C LYS A 197 39.14 -2.67 0.99
N ASP A 198 38.38 -3.68 0.58
CA ASP A 198 38.88 -4.82 -0.21
C ASP A 198 38.56 -4.69 -1.71
N GLY A 199 37.79 -3.66 -2.08
CA GLY A 199 37.22 -3.52 -3.41
C GLY A 199 35.89 -4.27 -3.52
N LYS A 200 35.01 -3.77 -4.39
CA LYS A 200 33.74 -4.46 -4.68
C LYS A 200 34.05 -5.78 -5.41
N PRO A 201 33.54 -6.92 -4.95
CA PRO A 201 33.73 -8.19 -5.64
C PRO A 201 33.16 -8.11 -7.04
N GLU A 202 33.95 -8.55 -8.02
CA GLU A 202 33.48 -8.71 -9.39
C GLU A 202 32.33 -9.74 -9.39
N PRO A 203 31.30 -9.59 -10.24
CA PRO A 203 30.23 -10.57 -10.32
C PRO A 203 30.80 -11.94 -10.70
N LYS A 204 30.29 -13.01 -10.08
CA LYS A 204 30.67 -14.38 -10.41
C LYS A 204 30.47 -14.59 -11.92
N PRO A 205 31.47 -15.08 -12.66
CA PRO A 205 31.31 -15.33 -14.09
C PRO A 205 30.09 -16.24 -14.30
N ILE A 206 29.29 -15.93 -15.31
CA ILE A 206 28.12 -16.71 -15.71
C ILE A 206 28.49 -17.47 -16.99
N PHE A 207 28.34 -18.79 -16.96
CA PHE A 207 28.64 -19.61 -18.12
C PHE A 207 27.66 -19.32 -19.26
N GLN A 208 28.18 -18.94 -20.42
CA GLN A 208 27.39 -18.77 -21.65
C GLN A 208 27.91 -19.75 -22.72
N PRO A 209 27.08 -20.69 -23.21
CA PRO A 209 27.51 -21.61 -24.26
C PRO A 209 27.74 -20.85 -25.57
N CYS A 210 28.83 -21.16 -26.27
CA CYS A 210 29.22 -20.42 -27.47
C CYS A 210 28.43 -20.81 -28.74
N GLY A 211 27.71 -21.94 -28.71
CA GLY A 211 26.98 -22.49 -29.87
C GLY A 211 27.87 -22.97 -31.02
N LYS A 212 29.20 -22.79 -30.96
CA LYS A 212 30.13 -23.27 -31.98
C LYS A 212 30.23 -24.79 -31.95
N ASN A 213 30.35 -25.42 -33.11
CA ASN A 213 30.52 -26.87 -33.27
C ASN A 213 29.46 -27.71 -32.56
N GLY A 214 28.21 -27.22 -32.46
CA GLY A 214 27.15 -27.93 -31.73
C GLY A 214 27.34 -27.94 -30.21
N CYS A 215 28.04 -26.94 -29.65
CA CYS A 215 28.20 -26.78 -28.22
C CYS A 215 26.84 -26.55 -27.53
N GLU A 216 26.42 -27.52 -26.72
CA GLU A 216 25.25 -27.46 -25.85
C GLU A 216 25.73 -27.49 -24.39
N ASN A 217 25.50 -26.39 -23.67
CA ASN A 217 25.91 -26.24 -22.27
C ASN A 217 27.39 -26.53 -21.98
N GLY A 218 28.28 -26.27 -22.95
CA GLY A 218 29.72 -26.47 -22.81
C GLY A 218 30.22 -27.85 -23.21
N ASN A 219 29.35 -28.70 -23.76
CA ASN A 219 29.72 -30.01 -24.28
C ASN A 219 29.44 -30.08 -25.78
N ILE A 220 30.30 -30.77 -26.52
CA ILE A 220 30.15 -31.04 -27.95
C ILE A 220 29.92 -32.55 -28.12
N PHE A 221 28.84 -32.92 -28.80
CA PHE A 221 28.51 -34.31 -29.08
C PHE A 221 29.17 -34.78 -30.38
N HIS A 222 29.87 -35.92 -30.34
CA HIS A 222 30.53 -36.56 -31.48
C HIS A 222 29.74 -37.80 -31.91
N PRO A 223 28.89 -37.71 -32.95
CA PRO A 223 28.00 -38.81 -33.34
C PRO A 223 28.74 -40.05 -33.82
N GLU A 224 29.90 -39.89 -34.46
CA GLU A 224 30.70 -41.01 -34.99
C GLU A 224 31.20 -41.96 -33.90
N ARG A 225 31.47 -41.42 -32.71
CA ARG A 225 32.01 -42.16 -31.57
C ARG A 225 31.01 -42.31 -30.43
N TYR A 226 29.85 -41.66 -30.54
CA TYR A 226 28.85 -41.58 -29.49
C TYR A 226 29.45 -41.09 -28.15
N THR A 227 30.30 -40.06 -28.21
CA THR A 227 31.02 -39.50 -27.05
C THR A 227 30.82 -37.98 -26.96
N TYR A 228 31.11 -37.40 -25.79
CA TYR A 228 31.10 -35.95 -25.57
C TYR A 228 32.52 -35.44 -25.31
N SER A 229 32.83 -34.25 -25.82
CA SER A 229 34.04 -33.51 -25.43
C SER A 229 33.65 -32.17 -24.80
N ILE A 230 34.51 -31.67 -23.90
CA ILE A 230 34.34 -30.33 -23.33
C ILE A 230 34.64 -29.31 -24.43
N CYS A 231 33.81 -28.28 -24.52
CA CYS A 231 34.04 -27.15 -25.42
C CYS A 231 35.04 -26.17 -24.80
N GLU A 232 35.88 -25.53 -25.61
CA GLU A 232 36.82 -24.48 -25.18
C GLU A 232 36.14 -23.37 -24.35
N CYS A 233 34.88 -23.02 -24.67
CA CYS A 233 34.15 -22.01 -23.90
C CYS A 233 33.91 -22.44 -22.45
N ARG A 234 33.79 -23.75 -22.19
CA ARG A 234 33.64 -24.28 -20.84
C ARG A 234 34.97 -24.29 -20.09
N GLU A 235 36.06 -24.62 -20.78
CA GLU A 235 37.41 -24.57 -20.20
C GLU A 235 37.80 -23.14 -19.81
N GLN A 236 37.50 -22.15 -20.68
CA GLN A 236 37.73 -20.74 -20.38
C GLN A 236 36.90 -20.29 -19.17
N PHE A 237 35.61 -20.65 -19.14
CA PHE A 237 34.75 -20.34 -18.00
C PHE A 237 35.26 -20.97 -16.69
N ASP A 238 35.66 -22.24 -16.70
CA ASP A 238 36.14 -22.92 -15.51
C ASP A 238 37.46 -22.29 -15.00
N LYS A 239 38.29 -21.78 -15.92
CA LYS A 239 39.49 -20.99 -15.58
C LYS A 239 39.13 -19.64 -14.93
N GLU A 240 38.26 -18.86 -15.55
CA GLU A 240 37.77 -17.57 -15.01
C GLU A 240 37.10 -17.77 -13.64
N LEU A 241 36.30 -18.82 -13.49
CA LEU A 241 35.65 -19.17 -12.24
C LEU A 241 36.66 -19.55 -11.15
N LYS A 242 37.74 -20.25 -11.50
CA LYS A 242 38.81 -20.60 -10.57
C LYS A 242 39.57 -19.36 -10.09
N GLU A 243 39.98 -18.49 -11.00
CA GLU A 243 40.65 -17.22 -10.67
C GLU A 243 39.75 -16.33 -9.80
N TRP A 244 38.45 -16.27 -10.12
CA TRP A 244 37.46 -15.57 -9.31
C TRP A 244 37.36 -16.12 -7.88
N LYS A 245 37.32 -17.45 -7.73
CA LYS A 245 37.28 -18.10 -6.40
C LYS A 245 38.56 -17.87 -5.59
N GLU A 246 39.73 -17.87 -6.23
CA GLU A 246 41.00 -17.60 -5.57
C GLU A 246 41.11 -16.13 -5.10
N LYS A 247 40.60 -15.19 -5.89
CA LYS A 247 40.62 -13.75 -5.57
C LYS A 247 39.61 -13.36 -4.49
N TRP A 248 38.40 -13.94 -4.52
CA TRP A 248 37.28 -13.51 -3.68
C TRP A 248 36.86 -14.51 -2.60
N GLY A 249 37.52 -15.66 -2.51
CA GLY A 249 37.52 -16.54 -1.35
C GLY A 249 36.13 -16.94 -0.84
N GLU A 250 35.46 -17.89 -1.51
CA GLU A 250 34.62 -18.84 -0.78
C GLU A 250 35.58 -19.79 -0.04
N SER A 251 36.15 -19.35 1.08
CA SER A 251 36.76 -20.27 2.04
C SER A 251 35.67 -21.26 2.45
N GLN A 252 35.76 -22.49 1.94
CA GLN A 252 34.85 -23.59 2.29
C GLN A 252 34.79 -23.80 3.80
#